data_AF-A0A2E0JE90-F1
#
_entry.id   AF-A0A2E0JE90-F1
#
_cell.length_a   1.000
_cell.length_b   1.000
_cell.length_c   1.000
_cell.angle_alpha   90.00
_cell.angle_beta   90.00
_cell.angle_gamma   90.00
#
_symmetry.space_group_name_H-M   'P 1'
#
loop_
_entity.id
_entity.type
_entity.pdbx_description
1 polymer ?
#
loop_
_entity_poly.entity_id
_entity_poly.type
_entity_poly.pdbx_seq_one_letter_code
_entity_poly.pdbx_strand_id
1 'polypeptide(L)' 'MAEQDDVPLSATVKKVLDEFLANLKSDDAVDDVAADRIDALLRKGRVPNAAEIDEALSPPEEEESL' A
#
# COMPACT_ATOMS: atom_id res chain seq x y z
N MET A 1 16.77 -6.82 14.02
CA MET A 1 16.02 -6.14 12.95
C MET A 1 15.64 -4.79 13.51
N ALA A 2 16.06 -3.69 12.87
CA ALA A 2 15.67 -2.36 13.31
C ALA A 2 14.19 -2.17 12.94
N GLU A 3 13.34 -2.00 13.94
CA GLU A 3 11.99 -1.48 13.75
C GLU A 3 12.18 -0.10 13.11
N GLN A 4 11.87 0.02 11.81
CA GLN A 4 11.80 1.32 11.17
C GLN A 4 10.53 1.97 11.71
N ASP A 5 10.68 2.80 12.75
CA ASP A 5 9.62 3.66 13.27
C ASP A 5 8.89 4.33 12.10
N ASP A 6 7.56 4.28 12.08
CA ASP A 6 6.72 4.96 11.08
C ASP A 6 7.11 6.44 11.02
N VAL A 7 7.89 6.82 10.01
CA VAL A 7 8.36 8.19 9.86
C VAL A 7 7.23 9.01 9.26
N PRO A 8 6.84 10.14 9.88
CA PRO A 8 5.81 11.00 9.31
C PRO A 8 6.22 11.48 7.91
N LEU A 9 5.37 11.17 6.92
CA LEU A 9 5.60 11.55 5.54
C LEU A 9 5.61 13.07 5.34
N SER A 10 6.57 13.55 4.56
CA SER A 10 6.61 14.96 4.13
C SER A 10 5.41 15.29 3.23
N ALA A 11 5.05 16.58 3.18
CA ALA A 11 3.95 17.04 2.32
C ALA A 11 4.16 16.70 0.84
N THR A 12 5.41 16.70 0.38
CA THR A 12 5.75 16.32 -1.00
C THR A 12 5.47 14.84 -1.25
N VAL A 13 5.87 13.95 -0.32
CA VAL A 13 5.62 12.51 -0.49
C VAL A 13 4.13 12.21 -0.48
N LYS A 14 3.35 12.86 0.39
CA LYS A 14 1.89 12.70 0.39
C LYS A 14 1.27 13.04 -0.97
N LYS A 15 1.67 14.15 -1.60
CA LYS A 15 1.18 14.54 -2.94
C LYS A 15 1.52 13.50 -4.01
N VAL A 16 2.74 12.95 -3.97
CA VAL A 16 3.16 11.89 -4.90
C VAL A 16 2.31 10.65 -4.71
N LEU A 17 2.01 10.26 -3.46
CA LEU A 17 1.15 9.12 -3.18
C LEU A 17 -0.31 9.36 -3.61
N ASP A 18 -0.82 10.58 -3.43
CA ASP A 18 -2.17 10.95 -3.89
C ASP A 18 -2.29 10.83 -5.43
N GLU A 19 -1.31 11.34 -6.19
CA GLU A 19 -1.28 11.21 -7.65
C GLU A 19 -1.06 9.75 -8.10
N PHE A 20 -0.22 9.01 -7.38
CA PHE A 20 0.02 7.59 -7.65
C PHE A 20 -1.26 6.76 -7.48
N LEU A 21 -2.00 6.95 -6.39
CA LEU A 21 -3.26 6.28 -6.14
C LEU A 21 -4.32 6.64 -7.20
N ALA A 22 -4.42 7.92 -7.57
CA ALA A 22 -5.35 8.35 -8.60
C ALA A 22 -5.05 7.68 -9.96
N ASN A 23 -3.78 7.56 -10.33
CA ASN A 23 -3.37 6.87 -11.56
C ASN A 23 -3.64 5.36 -11.49
N LEU A 24 -3.37 4.71 -10.35
CA LEU A 24 -3.69 3.29 -10.15
C LEU A 24 -5.19 3.02 -10.33
N LYS A 25 -6.05 3.81 -9.70
CA LYS A 25 -7.51 3.65 -9.79
C LYS A 25 -8.11 4.06 -11.13
N SER A 26 -7.34 4.76 -11.96
CA SER A 26 -7.79 5.11 -13.33
C SER A 26 -7.44 4.02 -14.35
N ASP A 27 -6.67 3.00 -13.95
CA ASP A 27 -6.34 1.86 -14.79
C ASP A 27 -7.37 0.75 -14.56
N ASP A 28 -8.20 0.47 -15.57
CA ASP A 28 -9.24 -0.56 -15.50
C ASP A 28 -8.70 -1.98 -15.27
N ALA A 29 -7.39 -2.21 -15.47
CA ALA A 29 -6.75 -3.49 -15.18
C ALA A 29 -6.33 -3.65 -13.71
N VAL A 30 -6.37 -2.58 -12.92
CA VAL A 30 -5.98 -2.58 -11.51
C VAL A 30 -7.23 -2.64 -10.64
N ASP A 31 -7.25 -3.58 -9.70
CA ASP A 31 -8.32 -3.66 -8.71
C ASP A 31 -8.22 -2.51 -7.69
N ASP A 32 -9.33 -1.79 -7.50
CA ASP A 32 -9.43 -0.64 -6.60
C ASP A 32 -9.05 -0.98 -5.15
N VAL A 33 -9.38 -2.19 -4.69
CA VAL A 33 -9.10 -2.65 -3.32
C VAL A 33 -7.61 -2.94 -3.17
N ALA A 34 -6.97 -3.56 -4.17
CA ALA A 34 -5.53 -3.75 -4.20
C ALA A 34 -4.78 -2.41 -4.22
N ALA A 35 -5.27 -1.41 -4.98
CA ALA A 35 -4.71 -0.07 -5.01
C ALA A 35 -4.77 0.61 -3.62
N ASP A 36 -5.91 0.50 -2.93
CA ASP A 36 -6.09 1.05 -1.58
C ASP A 36 -5.16 0.37 -0.55
N ARG A 37 -4.95 -0.94 -0.65
CA ARG A 37 -4.02 -1.67 0.24
C ARG A 37 -2.58 -1.22 0.07
N ILE A 38 -2.14 -1.01 -1.18
CA ILE A 38 -0.80 -0.50 -1.47
C ILE A 38 -0.62 0.93 -0.99
N ASP A 39 -1.60 1.82 -1.19
CA ASP A 39 -1.53 3.18 -0.65
C ASP A 39 -1.40 3.17 0.88
N ALA A 40 -2.21 2.36 1.56
CA ALA A 40 -2.13 2.21 3.02
C ALA A 40 -0.75 1.72 3.47
N LEU A 41 -0.12 0.78 2.74
CA LEU A 41 1.24 0.31 3.02
C LEU A 41 2.28 1.42 2.85
N LEU A 42 2.21 2.18 1.76
CA LEU A 42 3.17 3.27 1.47
C LEU A 42 3.03 4.44 2.45
N ARG A 43 1.82 4.70 2.96
CA ARG A 43 1.55 5.78 3.93
C ARG A 43 2.13 5.54 5.32
N LYS A 44 2.60 4.32 5.62
CA LYS A 44 3.37 4.00 6.84
C LYS A 44 4.70 4.76 6.93
N GLY A 45 5.18 5.31 5.81
CA GLY A 45 6.38 6.15 5.81
C GLY A 45 7.68 5.40 6.10
N ARG A 46 7.63 4.06 6.02
CA ARG A 46 8.79 3.19 5.92
C ARG A 46 8.81 2.50 4.56
N VAL A 47 9.99 2.03 4.16
CA VAL A 47 10.12 1.27 2.91
C VAL A 47 9.56 -0.14 3.16
N PRO A 48 8.46 -0.55 2.49
CA PRO A 48 7.94 -1.90 2.65
C PRO A 48 8.92 -2.92 2.04
N ASN A 49 9.01 -4.08 2.66
CA ASN A 49 9.75 -5.21 2.08
C ASN A 49 8.87 -5.99 1.09
N ALA A 50 9.49 -6.91 0.32
CA ALA A 50 8.79 -7.66 -0.72
C ALA A 50 7.59 -8.46 -0.19
N ALA A 51 7.70 -9.10 0.97
CA ALA A 51 6.60 -9.88 1.54
C ALA A 51 5.38 -9.00 1.90
N GLU A 52 5.63 -7.78 2.36
CA GLU A 52 4.55 -6.83 2.70
C GLU A 52 3.83 -6.30 1.46
N ILE A 53 4.56 -6.15 0.36
CA ILE A 53 3.98 -5.78 -0.94
C ILE A 53 3.13 -6.95 -1.46
N ASP A 54 3.65 -8.17 -1.42
CA ASP A 54 2.92 -9.37 -1.86
C ASP A 54 1.64 -9.55 -1.04
N GLU A 55 1.70 -9.39 0.27
CA GLU A 55 0.52 -9.46 1.16
C GLU A 55 -0.50 -8.34 0.87
N ALA A 56 -0.05 -7.12 0.54
CA ALA A 56 -0.97 -6.04 0.18
C ALA A 56 -1.66 -6.27 -1.16
N LEU A 57 -0.94 -6.85 -2.14
CA LEU A 57 -1.48 -7.16 -3.48
C LEU A 57 -2.34 -8.42 -3.51
N SER A 58 -2.00 -9.39 -2.69
CA SER A 58 -2.63 -10.72 -2.64
C SER A 58 -2.70 -11.16 -1.19
N PRO A 59 -3.58 -10.54 -0.38
CA PRO A 59 -3.74 -10.97 0.99
C PRO A 59 -4.22 -12.42 0.98
N PRO A 60 -3.80 -13.21 1.98
CA PRO A 60 -4.35 -14.54 2.14
C PRO A 60 -5.87 -14.43 2.16
N GLU A 61 -6.55 -15.27 1.38
CA GLU A 61 -7.99 -15.44 1.50
C GLU A 61 -8.24 -15.66 3.00
N GLU A 62 -9.03 -14.80 3.65
CA GLU A 62 -9.54 -15.13 4.98
C GLU A 62 -10.17 -16.50 4.81
N GLU A 63 -9.56 -17.54 5.40
CA GLU A 63 -10.20 -18.84 5.50
C GLU A 63 -11.58 -18.54 6.10
N GLU A 64 -12.62 -18.66 5.27
CA GLU A 64 -14.01 -18.66 5.71
C GLU A 64 -14.08 -19.68 6.83
N SER A 65 -14.03 -19.16 8.05
CA SER A 65 -14.14 -19.94 9.26
C SER A 65 -15.60 -20.35 9.34
N LEU A 66 -15.90 -21.50 8.75
CA LEU A 66 -17.16 -22.24 8.79
C LEU A 66 -17.71 -22.39 10.21
#